data_AF-A0A2N0Z0E7-F1
#
_entry.id   AF-A0A2N0Z0E7-F1
#
_cell.length_a   1.000
_cell.length_b   1.000
_cell.length_c   1.000
_cell.angle_alpha   90.00
_cell.angle_beta   90.00
_cell.angle_gamma   90.00
#
_symmetry.space_group_name_H-M   'P 1'
#
loop_
_entity.id
_entity.type
_entity.pdbx_description
1 polymer ?
#
loop_
_entity_poly.entity_id
_entity_poly.type
_entity_poly.pdbx_seq_one_letter_code
_entity_poly.pdbx_strand_id
1 'polypeptide(L)' 'MIIQFFENKLVVLSQLLRNISSVDNDIKIKGRQGKGISVTEMHEDLYHIQVHVEKVVKKQLLVNDMKRKRR' A
#
# COMPACT_ATOMS: atom_id res chain seq x y z
N MET A 1 17.00 10.62 -7.09
CA MET A 1 16.32 9.33 -7.27
C MET A 1 14.84 9.39 -6.94
N ILE A 2 14.01 9.19 -7.97
CA ILE A 2 12.55 9.18 -7.89
C ILE A 2 12.10 7.72 -7.81
N ILE A 3 11.38 7.39 -6.75
CA ILE A 3 10.81 6.05 -6.56
C ILE A 3 9.31 6.11 -6.80
N GLN A 4 8.81 5.26 -7.69
CA GLN A 4 7.40 5.08 -7.97
C GLN A 4 6.98 3.69 -7.53
N PHE A 5 6.04 3.63 -6.59
CA PHE A 5 5.45 2.39 -6.12
C PHE A 5 4.24 2.03 -6.97
N PHE A 6 4.23 0.82 -7.51
CA PHE A 6 3.19 0.29 -8.38
C PHE A 6 2.49 -0.91 -7.75
N GLU A 7 1.17 -0.92 -7.80
CA GLU A 7 0.36 -2.09 -7.52
C GLU A 7 -0.38 -2.48 -8.80
N ASN A 8 -0.04 -3.66 -9.34
CA ASN A 8 -0.49 -4.13 -10.66
C ASN A 8 -0.09 -3.16 -11.79
N LYS A 9 -0.98 -2.23 -12.15
CA LYS A 9 -0.78 -1.21 -13.20
C LYS A 9 -1.02 0.22 -12.69
N LEU A 10 -1.21 0.38 -11.39
CA LEU A 10 -1.55 1.67 -10.77
C LEU A 10 -0.37 2.18 -9.93
N VAL A 11 -0.01 3.44 -10.13
CA VAL A 11 0.92 4.14 -9.23
C VAL A 11 0.21 4.44 -7.92
N VAL A 12 0.66 3.83 -6.83
CA VAL A 12 0.08 4.04 -5.51
C VAL A 12 0.77 5.15 -4.73
N LEU A 13 2.06 5.37 -4.97
CA LEU A 13 2.86 6.42 -4.33
C LEU A 13 4.05 6.78 -5.23
N SER A 14 4.40 8.05 -5.31
CA SER A 14 5.66 8.51 -5.91
C SER A 14 6.38 9.38 -4.90
N GLN A 15 7.66 9.12 -4.67
CA GLN A 15 8.44 9.81 -3.67
C GLN A 15 9.90 9.95 -4.10
N LEU A 16 10.50 11.09 -3.81
CA LEU A 16 11.94 11.29 -3.92
C LEU A 16 12.61 10.67 -2.69
N LEU A 17 13.43 9.65 -2.90
CA LEU A 17 14.13 8.94 -1.82
C LEU A 17 15.63 8.92 -2.06
N ARG A 18 16.42 8.87 -0.98
CA ARG A 18 17.88 8.77 -1.05
C ARG A 18 18.36 7.32 -1.16
N ASN A 19 17.53 6.38 -0.72
CA ASN A 19 17.80 4.94 -0.70
C ASN A 19 16.57 4.16 -1.18
N ILE A 20 16.81 3.00 -1.80
CA ILE A 20 15.77 2.06 -2.19
C ILE A 20 15.55 1.08 -1.04
N SER A 21 14.29 0.90 -0.63
CA SER A 21 13.92 -0.17 0.30
C SER A 21 14.05 -1.51 -0.42
N SER A 22 14.80 -2.46 0.17
CA SER A 22 14.98 -3.79 -0.41
C SER A 22 13.67 -4.57 -0.51
N VAL A 23 13.61 -5.48 -1.48
CA VAL A 23 12.53 -6.46 -1.68
C VAL A 23 12.26 -7.22 -0.38
N ASP A 24 11.00 -7.61 -0.16
CA ASP A 24 10.48 -8.30 1.03
C ASP A 24 10.37 -7.49 2.34
N ASN A 25 10.76 -6.21 2.36
CA ASN A 25 10.45 -5.37 3.52
C ASN A 25 8.96 -5.04 3.62
N ASP A 26 8.51 -4.92 4.88
CA ASP A 26 7.21 -4.33 5.20
C ASP A 26 7.27 -2.82 4.99
N ILE A 27 6.46 -2.33 4.07
CA ILE A 27 6.40 -0.93 3.65
C ILE A 27 5.01 -0.39 3.93
N LYS A 28 4.93 0.72 4.66
CA LYS A 28 3.67 1.41 4.90
C LYS A 28 3.41 2.44 3.81
N ILE A 29 2.45 2.18 2.94
CA ILE A 29 2.10 3.07 1.82
C ILE A 29 0.75 3.72 2.11
N LYS A 30 0.74 5.06 2.23
CA LYS A 30 -0.48 5.86 2.50
C LYS A 30 -1.32 5.32 3.67
N GLY A 31 -0.65 4.96 4.77
CA GLY A 31 -1.31 4.45 5.97
C GLY A 31 -1.69 2.96 5.93
N ARG A 32 -1.47 2.27 4.81
CA ARG A 32 -1.75 0.84 4.62
C ARG A 32 -0.48 0.03 4.72
N GLN A 33 -0.56 -1.17 5.30
CA GLN A 33 0.54 -2.11 5.25
C GLN A 33 0.68 -2.68 3.84
N GLY A 34 1.90 -2.89 3.40
CA GLY A 34 2.21 -3.47 2.12
C GLY A 34 3.60 -4.09 2.12
N LYS A 35 3.87 -4.87 1.10
CA LYS A 35 5.12 -5.61 0.95
C LYS A 35 5.73 -5.33 -0.42
N GLY A 36 7.04 -5.07 -0.44
CA GLY A 36 7.79 -4.91 -1.69
C GLY A 36 8.00 -6.25 -2.39
N ILE A 37 7.54 -6.38 -3.64
CA ILE A 37 7.65 -7.61 -4.44
C ILE A 37 8.88 -7.55 -5.35
N SER A 38 9.10 -6.44 -6.04
CA SER A 38 10.20 -6.29 -6.98
C SER A 38 10.61 -4.85 -7.13
N VAL A 39 11.87 -4.63 -7.49
CA VAL A 39 12.42 -3.32 -7.83
C VAL A 39 12.94 -3.41 -9.26
N THR A 40 12.57 -2.44 -10.08
CA THR A 40 13.06 -2.30 -11.45
C THR A 40 13.60 -0.90 -11.63
N GLU A 41 14.88 -0.81 -11.96
CA GLU A 41 15.50 0.43 -12.38
C GLU A 41 15.08 0.75 -13.82
N MET A 42 14.62 1.99 -14.05
CA MET A 42 14.18 2.44 -15.37
C MET A 42 15.31 3.21 -16.04
N HIS A 43 15.27 4.56 -16.00
CA HIS A 43 16.28 5.44 -16.56
C HIS A 43 16.39 6.72 -15.73
N GLU A 44 17.55 7.37 -15.73
CA GLU A 44 17.79 8.69 -15.12
C GLU A 44 17.30 8.80 -13.66
N ASP A 45 17.79 7.92 -12.79
CA ASP A 45 17.46 7.86 -11.36
C ASP A 45 15.98 7.56 -11.04
N LEU A 46 15.24 6.96 -11.97
CA LEU A 46 13.86 6.56 -11.77
C LEU A 46 13.74 5.06 -11.49
N TYR A 47 13.12 4.72 -10.37
CA TYR A 47 12.95 3.35 -9.90
C TYR A 47 11.48 3.01 -9.73
N HIS A 48 11.07 1.88 -10.27
CA HIS A 48 9.74 1.32 -10.11
C HIS A 48 9.79 0.20 -9.08
N ILE A 49 8.99 0.30 -8.03
CA ILE A 49 8.88 -0.73 -7.00
C ILE A 49 7.48 -1.31 -7.07
N GLN A 50 7.39 -2.59 -7.42
CA GLN A 50 6.13 -3.31 -7.35
C GLN A 50 5.84 -3.66 -5.90
N VAL A 51 4.65 -3.31 -5.44
CA VAL A 51 4.19 -3.52 -4.07
C VAL A 51 2.83 -4.20 -4.05
N HIS A 52 2.62 -5.02 -3.04
CA HIS A 52 1.30 -5.51 -2.68
C HIS A 52 0.82 -4.74 -1.46
N VAL A 53 -0.33 -4.07 -1.55
CA VAL A 53 -0.88 -3.30 -0.43
C VAL A 53 -2.13 -4.00 0.08
N GLU A 54 -2.21 -4.21 1.39
CA GLU A 54 -3.40 -4.80 1.98
C GLU A 54 -4.61 -3.90 1.75
N LYS A 55 -5.72 -4.51 1.30
CA LYS A 55 -6.98 -3.80 1.15
C LYS A 55 -7.49 -3.43 2.53
N VAL A 56 -7.67 -2.13 2.76
CA VAL A 56 -8.37 -1.64 3.95
C VAL A 56 -9.84 -1.99 3.80
N VAL A 57 -10.24 -3.15 4.34
CA VAL A 57 -11.64 -3.52 4.51
C VAL A 57 -12.20 -2.60 5.58
N LYS A 58 -12.92 -1.55 5.16
CA LYS A 58 -13.76 -0.80 6.10
C LYS A 58 -14.77 -1.78 6.65
N LYS A 59 -14.62 -2.20 7.91
CA LYS A 59 -15.66 -2.95 8.60
C LYS A 59 -16.92 -2.09 8.54
N GLN A 60 -17.89 -2.49 7.73
CA GLN A 60 -19.25 -1.97 7.85
C GLN A 60 -19.67 -2.29 9.27
N LEU A 61 -19.81 -1.24 10.09
CA LEU A 61 -20.49 -1.37 11.37
C LEU A 61 -21.92 -1.78 11.03
N LEU A 62 -22.18 -3.08 11.03
CA LEU A 62 -23.53 -3.61 11.13
C LEU A 62 -24.00 -3.20 12.52
N VAL A 63 -24.59 -2.00 12.59
CA VAL A 63 -25.41 -1.57 13.72
C VAL A 63 -26.63 -2.48 13.70
N ASN A 64 -26.47 -3.66 14.28
CA ASN A 64 -27.58 -4.53 14.55
C ASN A 64 -28.26 -3.92 15.77
N ASP A 65 -29.22 -3.03 15.51
CA ASP A 65 -30.18 -2.49 16.46
C ASP A 65 -31.05 -3.64 17.01
N MET A 66 -30.44 -4.56 17.75
CA MET A 66 -31.15 -5.52 18.59
C MET A 66 -31.48 -4.84 19.93
N LYS A 67 -32.19 -3.71 19.87
CA LYS A 67 -33.04 -3.24 20.96
C LYS A 67 -34.27 -4.15 21.05
N ARG A 68 -34.05 -5.40 21.45
CA ARG A 68 -35.13 -6.29 21.87
C ARG A 68 -35.59 -5.82 23.25
N LYS A 69 -36.45 -4.79 23.25
CA LYS A 69 -37.16 -4.30 24.44
C LYS A 69 -37.95 -5.48 25.01
N ARG A 70 -37.59 -5.91 26.24
CA ARG A 70 -38.41 -6.81 27.06
C ARG A 70 -39.80 -6.17 27.19
N ARG A 71 -40.84 -6.88 26.77
CA ARG A 71 -42.23 -6.65 27.13
C ARG A 71 -42.71 -7.88 27.88
#